data_AF-A0A2K1J6Y2-F1
#
_entry.id   AF-A0A2K1J6Y2-F1
#
_cell.length_a   1.000
_cell.length_b   1.000
_cell.length_c   1.000
_cell.angle_alpha   90.00
_cell.angle_beta   90.00
_cell.angle_gamma   90.00
#
_symmetry.space_group_name_H-M   'P 1'
#
loop_
_entity.id
_entity.type
_entity.pdbx_description
1 polymer ?
#
loop_
_entity_poly.entity_id
_entity_poly.type
_entity_poly.pdbx_seq_one_letter_code
_entity_poly.pdbx_strand_id
1 'polypeptide(L)'
;MGREYVKSPEMGGDGIDMICERLSRLPDLYLPHALATRAESVTQIERKDHLTSLLRRDAAVFLERYGKSLNSVELQEFEALQDDYEVNWHLKDLRSSMNPSAEDQRSRAAIVQNRRLAYMNRLVQDGQYFSEDSMRMRSPLIHYEHVGQFQDPAIRDPAVRPGERFSDTLIRRSEEAYIQERLREERVAAGIPVEEPVEETIEEDESDFEEEYDTESEDEEESPQRAQENVPDSRASHGTDSQGQISQDEFPGETSNEEAPQPSESMEAEETAPSSQYLSPAELGDKMEDLTRVMQEKFLSGMDSEYVDYERIDNDAALDDDWMPEITRDAEDKYFDED
;
A
#
# COMPACT_ATOMS: atom_id res chain seq x y z
N MET A 1 16.77 -36.87 55.05
CA MET A 1 16.90 -37.29 53.65
C MET A 1 17.61 -36.18 52.92
N GLY A 2 18.88 -36.40 52.58
CA GLY A 2 19.67 -35.42 51.84
C GLY A 2 19.07 -35.26 50.45
N ARG A 3 18.80 -34.01 50.06
CA ARG A 3 18.60 -33.69 48.64
C ARG A 3 19.97 -33.90 48.00
N GLU A 4 20.12 -35.00 47.28
CA GLU A 4 21.22 -35.17 46.35
C GLU A 4 21.13 -34.01 45.37
N TYR A 5 22.09 -33.08 45.48
CA TYR A 5 22.35 -32.10 44.44
C TYR A 5 22.88 -32.91 43.26
N VAL A 6 21.97 -33.30 42.36
CA VAL A 6 22.32 -33.72 41.02
C VAL A 6 23.14 -32.58 40.44
N LYS A 7 24.43 -32.82 40.17
CA LYS A 7 25.29 -31.87 39.47
C LYS A 7 24.56 -31.48 38.19
N SER A 8 24.17 -30.21 38.08
CA SER A 8 23.75 -29.63 36.81
C SER A 8 24.84 -29.95 35.78
N PRO A 9 24.49 -30.29 34.54
CA PRO A 9 25.48 -30.55 33.51
C PRO A 9 26.31 -29.28 33.33
N GLU A 10 27.58 -29.33 33.72
CA GLU A 10 28.48 -28.18 33.60
C GLU A 10 29.10 -28.22 32.20
N MET A 11 28.98 -27.11 31.45
CA MET A 11 29.77 -26.89 30.24
C MET A 11 31.26 -27.12 30.53
N GLY A 12 31.98 -27.66 29.54
CA GLY A 12 33.43 -27.83 29.66
C GLY A 12 34.11 -26.49 29.98
N GLY A 13 34.86 -26.42 31.08
CA GLY A 13 35.50 -25.17 31.52
C GLY A 13 36.41 -24.52 30.46
N ASP A 14 37.00 -25.34 29.59
CA ASP A 14 37.83 -24.89 28.46
C ASP A 14 37.00 -24.16 27.39
N GLY A 15 35.79 -24.64 27.10
CA GLY A 15 34.85 -24.00 26.16
C GLY A 15 34.37 -22.64 26.67
N ILE A 16 34.04 -22.54 27.96
CA ILE A 16 33.66 -21.28 28.62
C ILE A 16 34.77 -20.23 28.49
N ASP A 17 36.01 -20.62 28.79
CA ASP A 17 37.14 -19.69 28.79
C ASP A 17 37.50 -19.23 27.36
N MET A 18 37.41 -20.12 26.36
CA MET A 18 37.60 -19.77 24.95
C MET A 18 36.55 -18.78 24.44
N ILE A 19 35.25 -19.03 24.72
CA ILE A 19 34.16 -18.16 24.29
C ILE A 19 34.31 -16.77 24.92
N CYS A 20 34.51 -16.71 26.25
CA CYS A 20 34.64 -15.44 26.97
C CYS A 20 35.88 -14.67 26.52
N GLU A 21 36.99 -15.35 26.23
CA GLU A 21 38.20 -14.72 25.72
C GLU A 21 38.00 -14.13 24.32
N ARG A 22 37.34 -14.86 23.41
CA ARG A 22 37.03 -14.33 22.08
C ARG A 22 36.10 -13.12 22.16
N LEU A 23 35.01 -13.23 22.92
CA LEU A 23 34.03 -12.15 23.10
C LEU A 23 34.66 -10.90 23.76
N SER A 24 35.60 -11.07 24.68
CA SER A 24 36.31 -9.95 25.32
C SER A 24 37.10 -9.08 24.33
N ARG A 25 37.49 -9.62 23.15
CA ARG A 25 38.19 -8.90 22.08
C ARG A 25 37.27 -8.05 21.22
N LEU A 26 35.96 -8.29 21.26
CA LEU A 26 35.01 -7.58 20.40
C LEU A 26 34.80 -6.14 20.91
N PRO A 27 34.87 -5.11 20.05
CA PRO A 27 34.71 -3.73 20.47
C PRO A 27 33.27 -3.41 20.91
N ASP A 28 32.27 -3.96 20.22
CA ASP A 28 30.85 -3.59 20.37
C ASP A 28 30.06 -4.54 21.29
N LEU A 29 30.62 -4.85 22.46
CA LEU A 29 29.94 -5.72 23.41
C LEU A 29 29.11 -4.90 24.40
N TYR A 30 27.86 -5.30 24.61
CA TYR A 30 27.02 -4.70 25.65
C TYR A 30 27.65 -4.94 27.03
N LEU A 31 27.98 -3.86 27.73
CA LEU A 31 28.51 -3.88 29.08
C LEU A 31 27.43 -3.35 30.05
N PRO A 32 27.30 -3.95 31.25
CA PRO A 32 26.43 -3.40 32.28
C PRO A 32 26.75 -1.94 32.56
N HIS A 33 25.72 -1.15 32.89
CA HIS A 33 25.84 0.29 33.12
C HIS A 33 26.95 0.62 34.14
N ALA A 34 27.10 -0.19 35.19
CA ALA A 34 28.15 -0.02 36.21
C ALA A 34 29.59 -0.10 35.68
N LEU A 35 29.82 -0.89 34.61
CA LEU A 35 31.12 -0.99 33.94
C LEU A 35 31.25 0.07 32.85
N ALA A 36 30.14 0.45 32.20
CA ALA A 36 30.12 1.43 31.13
C ALA A 36 30.28 2.89 31.62
N THR A 37 29.84 3.22 32.83
CA THR A 37 29.94 4.58 33.41
C THR A 37 31.32 4.90 33.99
N ARG A 38 32.25 3.94 33.99
CA ARG A 38 33.60 4.18 34.53
C ARG A 38 34.39 5.05 33.54
N ALA A 39 35.05 6.08 34.06
CA ALA A 39 35.84 7.02 33.24
C ALA A 39 37.07 6.38 32.57
N GLU A 40 37.47 5.18 33.02
CA GLU A 40 38.55 4.38 32.46
C GLU A 40 37.99 3.34 31.49
N SER A 41 38.68 3.12 30.37
CA SER A 41 38.33 2.04 29.45
C SER A 41 38.40 0.68 30.17
N VAL A 42 37.29 -0.05 30.14
CA VAL A 42 37.20 -1.39 30.75
C VAL A 42 38.23 -2.30 30.10
N THR A 43 39.09 -2.91 30.91
CA THR A 43 40.16 -3.76 30.40
C THR A 43 39.60 -5.08 29.86
N GLN A 44 40.30 -5.70 28.91
CA GLN A 44 39.88 -6.98 28.33
C GLN A 44 39.70 -8.09 29.39
N ILE A 45 40.53 -8.07 30.43
CA ILE A 45 40.50 -9.05 31.52
C ILE A 45 39.22 -8.88 32.35
N GLU A 46 38.88 -7.65 32.75
CA GLU A 46 37.63 -7.37 33.47
C GLU A 46 36.39 -7.77 32.66
N ARG A 47 36.43 -7.61 31.33
CA ARG A 47 35.35 -8.06 30.43
C ARG A 47 35.24 -9.57 30.39
N LYS A 48 36.36 -10.29 30.29
CA LYS A 48 36.40 -11.76 30.33
C LYS A 48 35.83 -12.26 31.65
N ASP A 49 36.29 -11.71 32.77
CA ASP A 49 35.83 -12.11 34.12
C ASP A 49 34.32 -11.89 34.31
N HIS A 50 33.79 -10.77 33.82
CA HIS A 50 32.35 -10.51 33.85
C HIS A 50 31.56 -11.55 33.03
N LEU A 51 32.02 -11.86 31.81
CA LEU A 51 31.35 -12.85 30.94
C LEU A 51 31.39 -14.25 31.56
N THR A 52 32.55 -14.67 32.06
CA THR A 52 32.71 -15.97 32.73
C THR A 52 31.84 -16.04 33.98
N SER A 53 31.77 -14.96 34.78
CA SER A 53 30.90 -14.90 35.95
C SER A 53 29.41 -14.95 35.60
N LEU A 54 29.00 -14.30 34.50
CA LEU A 54 27.60 -14.34 34.06
C LEU A 54 27.23 -15.74 33.57
N LEU A 55 28.07 -16.32 32.71
CA LEU A 55 27.81 -17.63 32.12
C LEU A 55 27.74 -18.76 33.17
N ARG A 56 28.56 -18.68 34.22
CA ARG A 56 28.51 -19.63 35.35
C ARG A 56 27.30 -19.44 36.25
N ARG A 57 26.73 -18.22 36.30
CA ARG A 57 25.58 -17.91 37.14
C ARG A 57 24.28 -18.22 36.42
N ASP A 58 24.19 -17.83 35.16
CA ASP A 58 22.98 -17.88 34.35
C ASP A 58 23.36 -17.91 32.86
N ALA A 59 23.24 -19.10 32.26
CA ALA A 59 23.53 -19.31 30.85
C ALA A 59 22.43 -18.74 29.93
N ALA A 60 21.18 -18.66 30.39
CA ALA A 60 20.07 -18.14 29.59
C ALA A 60 20.23 -16.63 29.35
N VAL A 61 20.48 -15.86 30.42
CA VAL A 61 20.74 -14.41 30.31
C VAL A 61 22.00 -14.11 29.49
N PHE A 62 22.99 -15.00 29.54
CA PHE A 62 24.16 -14.89 28.67
C PHE A 62 23.79 -15.03 27.20
N LEU A 63 22.99 -16.05 26.84
CA LEU A 63 22.56 -16.30 25.47
C LEU A 63 21.62 -15.19 24.95
N GLU A 64 20.72 -14.66 25.78
CA GLU A 64 19.85 -13.53 25.42
C GLU A 64 20.67 -12.31 24.96
N ARG A 65 21.73 -11.97 25.71
CA ARG A 65 22.52 -10.76 25.50
C ARG A 65 23.63 -10.93 24.46
N TYR A 66 24.33 -12.06 24.51
CA TYR A 66 25.55 -12.30 23.74
C TYR A 66 25.37 -13.36 22.65
N GLY A 67 24.22 -14.04 22.59
CA GLY A 67 23.97 -15.14 21.66
C GLY A 67 24.15 -14.79 20.18
N LYS A 68 23.77 -13.55 19.79
CA LYS A 68 23.95 -13.04 18.41
C LYS A 68 25.42 -12.93 17.98
N SER A 69 26.35 -12.91 18.94
CA SER A 69 27.80 -12.80 18.69
C SER A 69 28.54 -14.15 18.77
N LEU A 70 27.81 -15.24 19.02
CA LEU A 70 28.35 -16.60 19.07
C LEU A 70 28.40 -17.24 17.68
N ASN A 71 29.30 -18.21 17.51
CA ASN A 71 29.38 -19.05 16.31
C ASN A 71 28.61 -20.37 16.50
N SER A 72 28.34 -21.09 15.41
CA SER A 72 27.65 -22.41 15.46
C SER A 72 28.37 -23.44 16.33
N VAL A 73 29.71 -23.47 16.29
CA VAL A 73 30.53 -24.37 17.12
C VAL A 73 30.39 -24.01 18.60
N GLU A 74 30.33 -22.72 18.93
CA GLU A 74 30.20 -22.27 20.31
C GLU A 74 28.80 -22.54 20.85
N LEU A 75 27.76 -22.38 20.02
CA LEU A 75 26.38 -22.78 20.36
C LEU A 75 26.24 -24.30 20.57
N GLN A 76 27.17 -25.10 20.04
CA GLN A 76 27.18 -26.55 20.28
C GLN A 76 27.65 -26.89 21.70
N GLU A 77 28.56 -26.11 22.29
CA GLU A 77 29.01 -26.30 23.66
C GLU A 77 27.86 -26.16 24.67
N PHE A 78 26.86 -25.32 24.36
CA PHE A 78 25.65 -25.15 25.18
C PHE A 78 24.64 -26.30 25.05
N GLU A 79 24.84 -27.26 24.14
CA GLU A 79 23.98 -28.45 24.06
C GLU A 79 24.03 -29.29 25.35
N ALA A 80 25.15 -29.21 26.09
CA ALA A 80 25.26 -29.83 27.41
C ALA A 80 24.24 -29.28 28.42
N LEU A 81 23.73 -28.06 28.21
CA LEU A 81 22.79 -27.35 29.10
C LEU A 81 21.33 -27.41 28.59
N GLN A 82 20.99 -28.37 27.72
CA GLN A 82 19.64 -28.52 27.14
C GLN A 82 18.54 -28.83 28.18
N ASP A 83 18.91 -29.25 29.38
CA ASP A 83 17.96 -29.53 30.46
C ASP A 83 17.18 -28.27 30.89
N ASP A 84 17.78 -27.08 30.74
CA ASP A 84 17.12 -25.81 31.03
C ASP A 84 16.29 -25.35 29.81
N TYR A 85 14.99 -25.18 30.04
CA TYR A 85 14.04 -24.76 28.99
C TYR A 85 14.45 -23.43 28.33
N GLU A 86 14.85 -22.44 29.12
CA GLU A 86 15.23 -21.11 28.61
C GLU A 86 16.48 -21.18 27.72
N VAL A 87 17.48 -21.96 28.13
CA VAL A 87 18.71 -22.18 27.35
C VAL A 87 18.36 -22.85 26.03
N ASN A 88 17.56 -23.92 26.06
CA ASN A 88 17.16 -24.63 24.85
C ASN A 88 16.35 -23.73 23.90
N TRP A 89 15.44 -22.91 24.43
CA TRP A 89 14.69 -21.92 23.65
C TRP A 89 15.63 -20.94 22.94
N HIS A 90 16.58 -20.34 23.67
CA HIS A 90 17.56 -19.42 23.09
C HIS A 90 18.46 -20.12 22.04
N LEU A 91 18.87 -21.37 22.27
CA LEU A 91 19.66 -22.12 21.30
C LEU A 91 18.88 -22.38 20.01
N LYS A 92 17.60 -22.75 20.12
CA LYS A 92 16.73 -22.95 18.95
C LYS A 92 16.54 -21.64 18.19
N ASP A 93 16.23 -20.55 18.89
CA ASP A 93 16.02 -19.23 18.30
C ASP A 93 17.28 -18.72 17.57
N LEU A 94 18.46 -18.81 18.22
CA LEU A 94 19.74 -18.41 17.62
C LEU A 94 20.09 -19.28 16.41
N ARG A 95 19.82 -20.59 16.45
CA ARG A 95 20.01 -21.48 15.30
C ARG A 95 19.09 -21.12 14.15
N SER A 96 17.80 -20.91 14.41
CA SER A 96 16.84 -20.47 13.40
C SER A 96 17.18 -19.09 12.83
N SER A 97 17.76 -18.19 13.63
CA SER A 97 18.25 -16.89 13.15
C SER A 97 19.50 -17.00 12.28
N MET A 98 20.43 -17.92 12.57
CA MET A 98 21.67 -18.09 11.79
C MET A 98 21.48 -18.93 10.54
N ASN A 99 20.73 -20.02 10.66
CA ASN A 99 20.46 -20.99 9.61
C ASN A 99 18.95 -21.31 9.62
N PRO A 100 18.11 -20.42 9.07
CA PRO A 100 16.67 -20.64 9.07
C PRO A 100 16.34 -21.91 8.29
N SER A 101 15.73 -22.88 8.97
CA SER A 101 15.24 -24.10 8.34
C SER A 101 14.21 -23.77 7.27
N ALA A 102 14.01 -24.65 6.29
CA ALA A 102 12.94 -24.49 5.30
C ALA A 102 11.56 -24.36 5.98
N GLU A 103 11.36 -25.02 7.12
CA GLU A 103 10.15 -24.90 7.94
C GLU A 103 10.04 -23.53 8.65
N ASP A 104 11.16 -23.01 9.16
CA ASP A 104 11.22 -21.67 9.77
C ASP A 104 10.94 -20.58 8.72
N GLN A 105 11.46 -20.74 7.49
CA GLN A 105 11.19 -19.82 6.39
C GLN A 105 9.71 -19.85 5.99
N ARG A 106 9.11 -21.04 5.93
CA ARG A 106 7.67 -21.20 5.63
C ARG A 106 6.79 -20.59 6.72
N SER A 107 7.09 -20.81 7.99
CA SER A 107 6.33 -20.22 9.09
C SER A 107 6.45 -18.69 9.11
N ARG A 108 7.65 -18.14 8.90
CA ARG A 108 7.83 -16.68 8.76
C ARG A 108 7.08 -16.12 7.56
N ALA A 109 7.13 -16.79 6.41
CA ALA A 109 6.37 -16.38 5.23
C ALA A 109 4.85 -16.45 5.46
N ALA A 110 4.36 -17.46 6.18
CA ALA A 110 2.95 -17.58 6.56
C ALA A 110 2.53 -16.44 7.50
N ILE A 111 3.34 -16.09 8.49
CA ILE A 111 3.08 -14.93 9.37
C ILE A 111 2.97 -13.64 8.55
N VAL A 112 3.89 -13.41 7.61
CA VAL A 112 3.84 -12.24 6.71
C VAL A 112 2.57 -12.24 5.87
N GLN A 113 2.22 -13.36 5.25
CA GLN A 113 1.00 -13.49 4.45
C GLN A 113 -0.26 -13.25 5.30
N ASN A 114 -0.32 -13.80 6.50
CA ASN A 114 -1.45 -13.62 7.41
C ASN A 114 -1.58 -12.17 7.89
N ARG A 115 -0.46 -11.50 8.22
CA ARG A 115 -0.46 -10.07 8.57
C ARG A 115 -0.93 -9.21 7.40
N ARG A 116 -0.43 -9.48 6.19
CA ARG A 116 -0.89 -8.78 4.98
C ARG A 116 -2.37 -9.03 4.72
N LEU A 117 -2.86 -10.26 4.88
CA LEU A 117 -4.27 -10.61 4.74
C LEU A 117 -5.15 -9.85 5.76
N ALA A 118 -4.73 -9.82 7.02
CA ALA A 118 -5.41 -9.07 8.07
C ALA A 118 -5.50 -7.57 7.74
N TYR A 119 -4.39 -6.96 7.31
CA TYR A 119 -4.38 -5.56 6.89
C TYR A 119 -5.22 -5.31 5.63
N MET A 120 -5.13 -6.20 4.63
CA MET A 120 -5.92 -6.13 3.42
C MET A 120 -7.42 -6.17 3.72
N ASN A 121 -7.86 -7.01 4.66
CA ASN A 121 -9.26 -7.08 5.07
C ASN A 121 -9.74 -5.76 5.68
N ARG A 122 -8.89 -5.05 6.44
CA ARG A 122 -9.19 -3.69 6.92
C ARG A 122 -9.33 -2.71 5.75
N LEU A 123 -8.44 -2.75 4.77
CA LEU A 123 -8.52 -1.91 3.56
C LEU A 123 -9.76 -2.18 2.71
N VAL A 124 -10.19 -3.45 2.62
CA VAL A 124 -11.43 -3.83 1.93
C VAL A 124 -12.65 -3.25 2.66
N GLN A 125 -12.66 -3.28 4.00
CA GLN A 125 -13.73 -2.68 4.80
C GLN A 125 -13.78 -1.15 4.66
N ASP A 126 -12.62 -0.49 4.60
CA ASP A 126 -12.52 0.96 4.38
C ASP A 126 -13.00 1.38 2.98
N GLY A 127 -12.89 0.49 1.99
CA GLY A 127 -13.41 0.69 0.62
C GLY A 127 -12.62 1.67 -0.25
N GLN A 128 -11.74 2.49 0.33
CA GLN A 128 -10.97 3.48 -0.43
C GLN A 128 -9.87 2.83 -1.27
N TYR A 129 -9.09 1.92 -0.69
CA TYR A 129 -7.91 1.36 -1.36
C TYR A 129 -8.26 0.48 -2.56
N PHE A 130 -9.32 -0.31 -2.45
CA PHE A 130 -9.82 -1.19 -3.52
C PHE A 130 -10.98 -0.56 -4.31
N SER A 131 -11.13 0.77 -4.26
CA SER A 131 -12.02 1.48 -5.18
C SER A 131 -11.51 1.40 -6.62
N GLU A 132 -12.42 1.44 -7.59
CA GLU A 132 -12.06 1.41 -9.03
C GLU A 132 -11.04 2.49 -9.38
N ASP A 133 -11.29 3.74 -8.97
CA ASP A 133 -10.41 4.86 -9.27
C ASP A 133 -9.02 4.68 -8.62
N SER A 134 -8.96 4.18 -7.38
CA SER A 134 -7.67 3.92 -6.73
C SER A 134 -6.90 2.78 -7.40
N MET A 135 -7.58 1.69 -7.78
CA MET A 135 -6.95 0.58 -8.50
C MET A 135 -6.48 1.01 -9.90
N ARG A 136 -7.28 1.83 -10.60
CA ARG A 136 -6.90 2.40 -11.90
C ARG A 136 -5.67 3.28 -11.80
N MET A 137 -5.61 4.16 -10.81
CA MET A 137 -4.44 5.02 -10.58
C MET A 137 -3.19 4.21 -10.26
N ARG A 138 -3.30 3.17 -9.41
CA ARG A 138 -2.15 2.34 -8.99
C ARG A 138 -1.73 1.29 -10.01
N SER A 139 -2.59 0.86 -10.92
CA SER A 139 -2.30 -0.17 -11.92
C SER A 139 -3.16 0.00 -13.18
N PRO A 140 -2.86 1.01 -14.02
CA PRO A 140 -3.60 1.31 -15.24
C PRO A 140 -3.73 0.14 -16.21
N LEU A 141 -2.65 -0.64 -16.43
CA LEU A 141 -2.69 -1.76 -17.37
C LEU A 141 -3.64 -2.87 -16.91
N ILE A 142 -3.53 -3.30 -15.66
CA ILE A 142 -4.41 -4.32 -15.07
C ILE A 142 -5.87 -3.84 -15.12
N HIS A 143 -6.11 -2.57 -14.74
CA HIS A 143 -7.44 -1.98 -14.86
C HIS A 143 -7.97 -2.01 -16.31
N TYR A 144 -7.14 -1.63 -17.28
CA TYR A 144 -7.53 -1.62 -18.69
C TYR A 144 -7.92 -3.03 -19.19
N GLU A 145 -7.10 -4.04 -18.89
CA GLU A 145 -7.33 -5.43 -19.32
C GLU A 145 -8.61 -6.02 -18.72
N HIS A 146 -8.91 -5.72 -17.47
CA HIS A 146 -10.06 -6.30 -16.78
C HIS A 146 -11.35 -5.51 -17.01
N VAL A 147 -11.31 -4.18 -16.91
CA VAL A 147 -12.52 -3.33 -16.87
C VAL A 147 -12.49 -2.27 -17.99
N GLY A 148 -11.37 -1.55 -18.14
CA GLY A 148 -11.30 -0.36 -18.98
C GLY A 148 -11.64 -0.59 -20.46
N GLN A 149 -11.26 -1.73 -21.04
CA GLN A 149 -11.57 -2.05 -22.45
C GLN A 149 -13.06 -2.31 -22.73
N PHE A 150 -13.86 -2.54 -21.69
CA PHE A 150 -15.29 -2.86 -21.81
C PHE A 150 -16.19 -1.68 -21.40
N GLN A 151 -15.61 -0.58 -20.94
CA GLN A 151 -16.34 0.65 -20.58
C GLN A 151 -16.57 1.52 -21.81
N ASP A 152 -17.74 2.14 -21.88
CA ASP A 152 -18.04 3.14 -22.90
C ASP A 152 -17.13 4.38 -22.69
N PRO A 153 -16.33 4.79 -23.70
CA PRO A 153 -15.49 5.98 -23.65
C PRO A 153 -16.26 7.24 -23.24
N ALA A 154 -17.56 7.32 -23.55
CA ALA A 154 -18.41 8.46 -23.18
C ALA A 154 -18.61 8.59 -21.65
N ILE A 155 -18.49 7.49 -20.88
CA ILE A 155 -18.59 7.52 -19.41
C ILE A 155 -17.37 8.24 -18.80
N ARG A 156 -16.25 8.20 -19.51
CA ARG A 156 -14.95 8.75 -19.12
C ARG A 156 -14.59 9.99 -19.96
N ASP A 157 -15.58 10.62 -20.59
CA ASP A 157 -15.33 11.74 -21.49
C ASP A 157 -14.60 12.90 -20.75
N PRO A 158 -13.47 13.39 -21.28
CA PRO A 158 -12.75 14.54 -20.76
C PRO A 158 -13.52 15.87 -20.82
N ALA A 159 -14.71 15.92 -21.42
CA ALA A 159 -15.55 17.10 -21.43
C ALA A 159 -15.95 17.61 -20.03
N VAL A 160 -16.25 18.91 -19.95
CA VAL A 160 -16.77 19.56 -18.72
C VAL A 160 -18.12 18.96 -18.40
N ARG A 161 -18.25 18.34 -17.22
CA ARG A 161 -19.54 17.85 -16.75
C ARG A 161 -20.43 19.05 -16.38
N PRO A 162 -21.71 19.08 -16.76
CA PRO A 162 -22.59 20.19 -16.41
C PRO A 162 -22.61 20.43 -14.88
N GLY A 163 -22.21 21.63 -14.46
CA GLY A 163 -22.17 22.02 -13.04
C GLY A 163 -20.85 21.76 -12.30
N GLU A 164 -19.84 21.19 -12.97
CA GLU A 164 -18.50 20.99 -12.40
C GLU A 164 -17.69 22.29 -12.41
N ARG A 165 -16.86 22.51 -11.38
CA ARG A 165 -15.94 23.66 -11.36
C ARG A 165 -14.80 23.40 -12.32
N PHE A 166 -14.30 24.46 -12.95
CA PHE A 166 -13.13 24.36 -13.84
C PHE A 166 -11.90 23.74 -13.13
N SER A 167 -11.73 24.00 -11.83
CA SER A 167 -10.67 23.35 -11.03
C SER A 167 -10.77 21.83 -11.04
N ASP A 168 -11.97 21.30 -10.92
CA ASP A 168 -12.22 19.86 -10.76
C ASP A 168 -12.04 19.17 -12.11
N THR A 169 -12.51 19.81 -13.20
CA THR A 169 -12.24 19.35 -14.57
C THR A 169 -10.74 19.34 -14.89
N LEU A 170 -10.00 20.38 -14.49
CA LEU A 170 -8.53 20.44 -14.69
C LEU A 170 -7.82 19.31 -13.95
N ILE A 171 -8.18 19.07 -12.68
CA ILE A 171 -7.61 17.97 -11.88
C ILE A 171 -7.90 16.64 -12.58
N ARG A 172 -9.15 16.36 -12.94
CA ARG A 172 -9.56 15.13 -13.62
C ARG A 172 -8.81 14.91 -14.93
N ARG A 173 -8.69 15.94 -15.78
CA ARG A 173 -7.96 15.84 -17.05
C ARG A 173 -6.47 15.58 -16.84
N SER A 174 -5.87 16.20 -15.81
CA SER A 174 -4.46 15.97 -15.48
C SER A 174 -4.23 14.55 -14.96
N GLU A 175 -5.14 14.02 -14.14
CA GLU A 175 -5.12 12.63 -13.66
C GLU A 175 -5.31 11.64 -14.82
N GLU A 176 -6.25 11.90 -15.73
CA GLU A 176 -6.47 11.07 -16.92
C GLU A 176 -5.24 11.04 -17.84
N ALA A 177 -4.61 12.20 -18.08
CA ALA A 177 -3.39 12.28 -18.86
C ALA A 177 -2.25 11.48 -18.20
N TYR A 178 -2.12 11.56 -16.87
CA TYR A 178 -1.15 10.77 -16.11
C TYR A 178 -1.41 9.26 -16.25
N ILE A 179 -2.66 8.81 -16.08
CA ILE A 179 -3.04 7.40 -16.23
C ILE A 179 -2.75 6.89 -17.64
N GLN A 180 -3.06 7.69 -18.68
CA GLN A 180 -2.84 7.31 -20.07
C GLN A 180 -1.36 7.17 -20.41
N GLU A 181 -0.52 8.10 -19.93
CA GLU A 181 0.93 8.01 -20.14
C GLU A 181 1.50 6.78 -19.47
N ARG A 182 1.13 6.56 -18.20
CA ARG A 182 1.58 5.38 -17.45
C ARG A 182 1.11 4.07 -18.06
N LEU A 183 -0.12 4.04 -18.61
CA LEU A 183 -0.64 2.90 -19.36
C LEU A 183 0.19 2.63 -20.64
N ARG A 184 0.62 3.68 -21.35
CA ARG A 184 1.51 3.53 -22.51
C ARG A 184 2.85 2.93 -22.10
N GLU A 185 3.47 3.48 -21.05
CA GLU A 185 4.74 2.96 -20.52
C GLU A 185 4.63 1.48 -20.12
N GLU A 186 3.59 1.11 -19.36
CA GLU A 186 3.34 -0.26 -18.93
C GLU A 186 3.13 -1.22 -20.13
N ARG A 187 2.43 -0.79 -21.19
CA ARG A 187 2.25 -1.59 -22.41
C ARG A 187 3.53 -1.79 -23.20
N VAL A 188 4.32 -0.73 -23.38
CA VAL A 188 5.63 -0.81 -24.06
C VAL A 188 6.54 -1.76 -23.29
N ALA A 189 6.58 -1.65 -21.95
CA ALA A 189 7.35 -2.55 -21.09
C ALA A 189 6.89 -4.01 -21.21
N ALA A 190 5.58 -4.25 -21.39
CA ALA A 190 5.01 -5.57 -21.64
C ALA A 190 5.17 -6.08 -23.09
N GLY A 191 5.72 -5.27 -24.01
CA GLY A 191 5.86 -5.61 -25.43
C GLY A 191 4.53 -5.64 -26.19
N ILE A 192 3.49 -5.02 -25.64
CA ILE A 192 2.18 -4.88 -26.28
C ILE A 192 2.28 -3.70 -27.26
N PRO A 193 1.93 -3.87 -28.55
CA PRO A 193 1.93 -2.78 -29.52
C PRO A 193 1.07 -1.62 -29.02
N VAL A 194 1.67 -0.43 -28.94
CA VAL A 194 0.96 0.82 -28.67
C VAL A 194 0.64 1.44 -30.03
N GLU A 195 -0.63 1.70 -30.31
CA GLU A 195 -0.99 2.57 -31.43
C GLU A 195 -0.47 3.97 -31.09
N GLU A 196 0.58 4.40 -31.81
CA GLU A 196 1.09 5.76 -31.68
C GLU A 196 -0.06 6.71 -32.02
N PRO A 197 -0.37 7.68 -31.13
CA PRO A 197 -1.35 8.68 -31.49
C PRO A 197 -0.80 9.41 -32.71
N VAL A 198 -1.58 9.42 -33.79
CA VAL A 198 -1.28 10.28 -34.94
C VAL A 198 -1.24 11.68 -34.34
N GLU A 199 -0.05 12.28 -34.32
CA GLU A 199 0.12 13.69 -34.00
C GLU A 199 -0.73 14.41 -35.04
N GLU A 200 -1.96 14.80 -34.67
CA GLU A 200 -2.73 15.77 -35.43
C GLU A 200 -1.83 17.00 -35.41
N THR A 201 -1.04 17.15 -36.47
CA THR A 201 -0.40 18.39 -36.82
C THR A 201 -1.55 19.38 -36.87
N ILE A 202 -1.70 20.16 -35.80
CA ILE A 202 -2.46 21.39 -35.83
C ILE A 202 -1.71 22.19 -36.88
N GLU A 203 -2.16 22.12 -38.13
CA GLU A 203 -1.83 23.12 -39.12
C GLU A 203 -2.33 24.41 -38.47
N GLU A 204 -1.40 25.16 -37.88
CA GLU A 204 -1.60 26.55 -37.54
C GLU A 204 -2.02 27.19 -38.87
N ASP A 205 -3.33 27.29 -39.09
CA ASP A 205 -3.91 28.04 -40.18
C ASP A 205 -3.54 29.50 -39.86
N GLU A 206 -2.35 29.90 -40.28
CA GLU A 206 -1.88 31.28 -40.39
C GLU A 206 -2.80 31.97 -41.40
N SER A 207 -4.05 32.19 -40.97
CA SER A 207 -4.96 33.10 -41.62
C SER A 207 -4.38 34.50 -41.46
N ASP A 208 -3.66 34.88 -42.51
CA ASP A 208 -3.14 36.19 -42.86
C ASP A 208 -4.15 37.29 -42.51
N PHE A 209 -4.08 37.77 -41.27
CA PHE A 209 -4.81 38.96 -40.82
C PHE A 209 -3.97 40.16 -41.23
N GLU A 210 -4.08 40.57 -42.50
CA GLU A 210 -3.59 41.87 -42.98
C GLU A 210 -4.32 42.99 -42.21
N GLU A 211 -3.76 43.41 -41.07
CA GLU A 211 -4.09 44.69 -40.46
C GLU A 211 -3.54 45.81 -41.36
N GLU A 212 -4.44 46.41 -42.14
CA GLU A 212 -4.19 47.63 -42.91
C GLU A 212 -3.97 48.80 -41.95
N TYR A 213 -2.71 49.17 -41.69
CA TYR A 213 -2.37 50.35 -40.91
C TYR A 213 -2.56 51.61 -41.76
N ASP A 214 -3.71 52.28 -41.63
CA ASP A 214 -3.86 53.66 -42.08
C ASP A 214 -3.09 54.59 -41.13
N THR A 215 -1.96 55.07 -41.61
CA THR A 215 -1.05 55.96 -40.87
C THR A 215 -1.40 57.40 -41.21
N GLU A 216 -2.28 58.02 -40.42
CA GLU A 216 -2.29 59.47 -40.27
C GLU A 216 -1.85 59.86 -38.85
N SER A 217 -0.62 60.35 -38.82
CA SER A 217 0.02 61.03 -37.70
C SER A 217 -0.62 62.41 -37.51
N GLU A 218 -0.84 62.83 -36.26
CA GLU A 218 -0.38 64.14 -35.78
C GLU A 218 -0.46 64.27 -34.25
N ASP A 219 0.66 64.74 -33.72
CA ASP A 219 1.06 65.24 -32.41
C ASP A 219 -0.03 65.66 -31.39
N GLU A 220 0.21 65.41 -30.10
CA GLU A 220 0.75 66.44 -29.18
C GLU A 220 0.91 65.92 -27.75
N GLU A 221 1.81 66.61 -27.04
CA GLU A 221 2.41 66.32 -25.74
C GLU A 221 1.45 66.28 -24.54
N GLU A 222 1.85 65.60 -23.46
CA GLU A 222 2.27 66.21 -22.18
C GLU A 222 2.06 65.22 -21.00
N SER A 223 3.07 65.06 -20.15
CA SER A 223 2.94 64.50 -18.79
C SER A 223 2.58 65.65 -17.84
N PRO A 224 1.83 65.47 -16.72
CA PRO A 224 2.51 65.01 -15.48
C PRO A 224 1.65 64.34 -14.36
N GLN A 225 2.36 63.56 -13.53
CA GLN A 225 2.31 63.46 -12.05
C GLN A 225 1.02 63.09 -11.26
N ARG A 226 1.12 61.92 -10.60
CA ARG A 226 1.10 61.67 -9.13
C ARG A 226 -0.11 62.14 -8.29
N ALA A 227 -0.82 61.18 -7.69
CA ALA A 227 -1.20 61.25 -6.27
C ALA A 227 -1.51 59.85 -5.71
N GLN A 228 -0.93 59.57 -4.54
CA GLN A 228 -1.26 58.45 -3.67
C GLN A 228 -2.62 58.68 -2.99
N GLU A 229 -3.20 57.58 -2.50
CA GLU A 229 -3.57 57.35 -1.09
C GLU A 229 -5.04 56.92 -0.83
N ASN A 230 -5.13 55.91 0.03
CA ASN A 230 -6.20 55.59 0.99
C ASN A 230 -7.34 54.62 0.63
N VAL A 231 -7.07 53.36 1.01
CA VAL A 231 -7.90 52.43 1.81
C VAL A 231 -8.68 53.22 2.90
N PRO A 232 -9.97 52.92 3.26
CA PRO A 232 -10.24 51.75 4.09
C PRO A 232 -11.58 51.00 3.96
N ASP A 233 -11.42 49.71 4.30
CA ASP A 233 -12.30 48.74 4.95
C ASP A 233 -13.45 49.29 5.81
N SER A 234 -14.64 48.67 5.71
CA SER A 234 -15.60 48.46 6.82
C SER A 234 -16.72 47.48 6.46
N ARG A 235 -16.59 46.26 6.98
CA ARG A 235 -17.59 45.46 7.76
C ARG A 235 -19.09 45.81 7.71
N ALA A 236 -19.92 44.77 7.54
CA ALA A 236 -21.12 44.37 8.32
C ALA A 236 -22.16 43.73 7.37
N SER A 237 -22.54 42.44 7.48
CA SER A 237 -23.35 41.77 8.52
C SER A 237 -24.87 41.98 8.34
N HIS A 238 -25.62 40.88 8.55
CA HIS A 238 -27.09 40.69 8.54
C HIS A 238 -27.69 40.52 7.14
N GLY A 239 -28.58 39.57 6.85
CA GLY A 239 -29.38 38.70 7.72
C GLY A 239 -30.81 38.66 7.17
N THR A 240 -31.36 37.44 7.09
CA THR A 240 -32.79 37.08 7.15
C THR A 240 -33.75 37.48 6.02
N ASP A 241 -34.22 36.43 5.35
CA ASP A 241 -35.63 35.97 5.34
C ASP A 241 -36.71 36.83 4.66
N SER A 242 -37.39 36.26 3.66
CA SER A 242 -38.84 36.44 3.44
C SER A 242 -39.37 35.51 2.35
N GLN A 243 -40.37 34.73 2.76
CA GLN A 243 -41.30 33.95 1.94
C GLN A 243 -42.39 34.84 1.29
N GLY A 244 -43.06 34.30 0.26
CA GLY A 244 -44.41 34.67 -0.20
C GLY A 244 -44.43 35.25 -1.62
N GLN A 245 -45.35 34.97 -2.53
CA GLN A 245 -46.63 34.23 -2.59
C GLN A 245 -46.94 34.02 -4.10
N ILE A 246 -47.40 32.83 -4.51
CA ILE A 246 -48.75 32.50 -5.04
C ILE A 246 -49.21 33.24 -6.31
N SER A 247 -49.47 32.45 -7.36
CA SER A 247 -50.58 32.48 -8.36
C SER A 247 -50.16 31.54 -9.50
N GLN A 248 -50.65 30.31 -9.68
CA GLN A 248 -52.00 29.79 -9.90
C GLN A 248 -52.66 30.35 -11.17
N ASP A 249 -52.58 29.59 -12.27
CA ASP A 249 -53.63 29.50 -13.27
C ASP A 249 -53.66 28.07 -13.86
N GLU A 250 -54.87 27.52 -13.88
CA GLU A 250 -55.24 26.14 -14.23
C GLU A 250 -55.53 25.99 -15.74
N PHE A 251 -55.12 24.83 -16.26
CA PHE A 251 -55.73 23.91 -17.27
C PHE A 251 -57.08 24.29 -17.93
N PRO A 252 -57.33 23.89 -19.20
CA PRO A 252 -57.65 22.49 -19.56
C PRO A 252 -57.09 22.04 -20.94
N GLY A 253 -56.91 20.77 -21.31
CA GLY A 253 -57.53 19.53 -20.88
C GLY A 253 -58.72 19.16 -21.77
N GLU A 254 -58.49 18.60 -22.97
CA GLU A 254 -59.51 17.76 -23.64
C GLU A 254 -58.94 16.82 -24.71
N THR A 255 -59.57 15.65 -24.74
CA THR A 255 -59.29 14.38 -25.39
C THR A 255 -59.86 14.28 -26.81
N SER A 256 -59.27 13.45 -27.70
CA SER A 256 -59.92 12.27 -28.34
C SER A 256 -59.22 11.79 -29.63
N ASN A 257 -58.76 10.53 -29.58
CA ASN A 257 -58.95 9.39 -30.51
C ASN A 257 -58.60 9.38 -32.02
N GLU A 258 -58.18 8.16 -32.41
CA GLU A 258 -58.00 7.53 -33.75
C GLU A 258 -56.67 7.89 -34.45
N GLU A 259 -55.81 6.96 -34.89
CA GLU A 259 -56.06 5.75 -35.68
C GLU A 259 -54.81 4.84 -35.69
N ALA A 260 -55.00 3.52 -35.68
CA ALA A 260 -53.94 2.52 -35.80
C ALA A 260 -53.43 2.39 -37.25
N PRO A 261 -52.23 1.81 -37.46
CA PRO A 261 -52.16 0.65 -38.35
C PRO A 261 -51.39 -0.54 -37.75
N GLN A 262 -51.82 -1.71 -38.21
CA GLN A 262 -51.43 -3.08 -37.89
C GLN A 262 -50.01 -3.48 -38.38
N PRO A 263 -49.49 -4.65 -37.95
CA PRO A 263 -48.07 -5.00 -38.00
C PRO A 263 -47.66 -5.57 -39.37
N SER A 264 -46.45 -5.25 -39.82
CA SER A 264 -45.81 -5.89 -40.96
C SER A 264 -44.79 -6.92 -40.47
N GLU A 265 -45.11 -8.20 -40.68
CA GLU A 265 -44.18 -9.33 -40.57
C GLU A 265 -43.13 -9.32 -41.70
N SER A 266 -41.99 -9.92 -41.37
CA SER A 266 -40.91 -10.43 -42.23
C SER A 266 -39.88 -9.42 -42.76
N MET A 267 -38.76 -9.36 -42.07
CA MET A 267 -37.44 -9.58 -42.67
C MET A 267 -36.50 -10.06 -41.58
N GLU A 268 -36.20 -11.36 -41.61
CA GLU A 268 -35.02 -11.93 -40.95
C GLU A 268 -33.79 -11.21 -41.53
N ALA A 269 -33.28 -10.24 -40.78
CA ALA A 269 -31.94 -9.71 -41.00
C ALA A 269 -31.00 -10.56 -40.15
N GLU A 270 -30.27 -11.42 -40.85
CA GLU A 270 -29.16 -12.20 -40.33
C GLU A 270 -28.26 -11.37 -39.41
N GLU A 271 -27.88 -12.00 -38.31
CA GLU A 271 -26.77 -11.66 -37.45
C GLU A 271 -25.54 -11.25 -38.28
N THR A 272 -25.15 -9.99 -38.18
CA THR A 272 -23.74 -9.54 -38.19
C THR A 272 -23.68 -8.10 -37.66
N ALA A 273 -24.15 -7.90 -36.42
CA ALA A 273 -23.71 -6.74 -35.65
C ALA A 273 -22.27 -7.02 -35.16
N PRO A 274 -21.32 -6.07 -35.27
CA PRO A 274 -20.02 -6.24 -34.61
C PRO A 274 -20.30 -6.42 -33.11
N SER A 275 -19.70 -7.44 -32.49
CA SER A 275 -19.80 -7.67 -31.04
C SER A 275 -19.74 -6.34 -30.30
N SER A 276 -20.77 -6.00 -29.51
CA SER A 276 -20.71 -4.85 -28.61
C SER A 276 -19.47 -5.03 -27.73
N GLN A 277 -18.42 -4.25 -27.98
CA GLN A 277 -17.21 -4.22 -27.13
C GLN A 277 -17.56 -3.85 -25.69
N TYR A 278 -18.71 -3.20 -25.51
CA TYR A 278 -19.24 -2.79 -24.22
C TYR A 278 -20.10 -3.89 -23.61
N LEU A 279 -19.73 -4.27 -22.39
CA LEU A 279 -20.43 -5.27 -21.59
C LEU A 279 -21.65 -4.67 -20.90
N SER A 280 -22.64 -5.52 -20.57
CA SER A 280 -23.76 -5.11 -19.74
C SER A 280 -23.31 -4.72 -18.32
N PRO A 281 -24.09 -3.95 -17.55
CA PRO A 281 -23.72 -3.56 -16.20
C PRO A 281 -23.45 -4.74 -15.26
N ALA A 282 -24.15 -5.86 -15.44
CA ALA A 282 -23.94 -7.07 -14.66
C ALA A 282 -22.59 -7.72 -14.99
N GLU A 283 -22.29 -7.90 -16.28
CA GLU A 283 -21.01 -8.45 -16.74
C GLU A 283 -19.82 -7.54 -16.39
N LEU A 284 -20.02 -6.22 -16.40
CA LEU A 284 -19.00 -5.27 -15.93
C LEU A 284 -18.76 -5.40 -14.42
N GLY A 285 -19.80 -5.72 -13.65
CA GLY A 285 -19.69 -6.08 -12.24
C GLY A 285 -18.77 -7.28 -12.03
N ASP A 286 -18.98 -8.37 -12.78
CA ASP A 286 -18.13 -9.56 -12.73
C ASP A 286 -16.67 -9.22 -13.10
N LYS A 287 -16.46 -8.38 -14.12
CA LYS A 287 -15.12 -7.88 -14.49
C LYS A 287 -14.45 -7.06 -13.40
N MET A 288 -15.22 -6.27 -12.67
CA MET A 288 -14.74 -5.47 -11.54
C MET A 288 -14.36 -6.37 -10.36
N GLU A 289 -15.11 -7.45 -10.10
CA GLU A 289 -14.74 -8.47 -9.10
C GLU A 289 -13.43 -9.17 -9.48
N ASP A 290 -13.25 -9.52 -10.77
CA ASP A 290 -12.00 -10.07 -11.29
C ASP A 290 -10.81 -9.11 -11.09
N LEU A 291 -10.98 -7.83 -11.44
CA LEU A 291 -9.98 -6.79 -11.19
C LEU A 291 -9.62 -6.73 -9.70
N THR A 292 -10.63 -6.70 -8.83
CA THR A 292 -10.44 -6.61 -7.39
C THR A 292 -9.65 -7.80 -6.85
N ARG A 293 -9.98 -9.02 -7.31
CA ARG A 293 -9.26 -10.25 -6.94
C ARG A 293 -7.79 -10.21 -7.35
N VAL A 294 -7.49 -9.80 -8.59
CA VAL A 294 -6.10 -9.66 -9.06
C VAL A 294 -5.35 -8.61 -8.25
N MET A 295 -6.00 -7.49 -7.92
CA MET A 295 -5.40 -6.43 -7.11
C MET A 295 -5.16 -6.87 -5.65
N GLN A 296 -6.03 -7.70 -5.08
CA GLN A 296 -5.82 -8.32 -3.76
C GLN A 296 -4.63 -9.30 -3.78
N GLU A 297 -4.50 -10.13 -4.81
CA GLU A 297 -3.34 -11.02 -4.98
C GLU A 297 -2.04 -10.21 -5.15
N LYS A 298 -2.10 -9.13 -5.95
CA LYS A 298 -0.99 -8.19 -6.10
C LYS A 298 -0.60 -7.55 -4.76
N PHE A 299 -1.58 -7.25 -3.92
CA PHE A 299 -1.35 -6.73 -2.58
C PHE A 299 -0.65 -7.76 -1.69
N LEU A 300 -1.15 -9.00 -1.63
CA LEU A 300 -0.58 -10.06 -0.78
C LEU A 300 0.86 -10.46 -1.18
N SER A 301 1.14 -10.44 -2.48
CA SER A 301 2.49 -10.68 -3.01
C SER A 301 3.48 -9.55 -2.74
N GLY A 302 3.02 -8.37 -2.30
CA GLY A 302 3.89 -7.24 -1.98
C GLY A 302 4.30 -6.40 -3.19
N MET A 303 3.57 -6.51 -4.29
CA MET A 303 3.89 -5.83 -5.55
C MET A 303 3.35 -4.39 -5.63
N ASP A 304 2.72 -3.87 -4.56
CA ASP A 304 2.17 -2.51 -4.49
C ASP A 304 3.01 -1.58 -3.58
N SER A 305 4.33 -1.80 -3.54
CA SER A 305 5.25 -1.15 -2.59
C SER A 305 5.43 0.36 -2.79
N GLU A 306 5.02 0.86 -3.96
CA GLU A 306 4.97 2.29 -4.25
C GLU A 306 3.89 3.02 -3.42
N TYR A 307 2.83 2.31 -3.04
CA TYR A 307 1.66 2.87 -2.34
C TYR A 307 1.51 2.35 -0.91
N VAL A 308 2.16 1.23 -0.59
CA VAL A 308 2.03 0.55 0.69
C VAL A 308 3.40 0.24 1.29
N ASP A 309 3.58 0.67 2.53
CA ASP A 309 4.73 0.30 3.34
C ASP A 309 4.56 -1.12 3.91
N TYR A 310 4.98 -2.11 3.13
CA TYR A 310 4.94 -3.51 3.56
C TYR A 310 5.89 -3.81 4.72
N GLU A 311 7.00 -3.08 4.87
CA GLU A 311 7.89 -3.32 6.02
C GLU A 311 7.19 -3.01 7.34
N ARG A 312 6.37 -1.96 7.36
CA ARG A 312 5.51 -1.64 8.50
C ARG A 312 4.49 -2.74 8.77
N ILE A 313 3.81 -3.25 7.74
CA ILE A 313 2.76 -4.28 7.87
C ILE A 313 3.36 -5.63 8.31
N ASP A 314 4.45 -6.04 7.66
CA ASP A 314 5.08 -7.34 7.88
C ASP A 314 5.65 -7.48 9.30
N ASN A 315 5.98 -6.35 9.96
CA ASN A 315 6.49 -6.31 11.33
C ASN A 315 5.44 -5.87 12.37
N ASP A 316 4.19 -5.65 11.99
CA ASP A 316 3.12 -5.28 12.92
C ASP A 316 2.52 -6.50 13.61
N ALA A 317 2.98 -6.77 14.83
CA ALA A 317 2.47 -7.86 15.65
C ALA A 317 1.01 -7.65 16.11
N ALA A 318 0.47 -6.44 16.05
CA ALA A 318 -0.93 -6.19 16.42
C ALA A 318 -1.93 -6.76 15.39
N LEU A 319 -1.44 -7.15 14.20
CA LEU A 319 -2.23 -7.87 13.19
C LEU A 319 -2.34 -9.37 13.48
N ASP A 320 -1.55 -9.90 14.42
CA ASP A 320 -1.57 -11.33 14.75
C ASP A 320 -2.88 -11.74 15.43
N ASP A 321 -3.49 -10.82 16.19
CA ASP A 321 -4.76 -11.02 16.87
C ASP A 321 -5.92 -11.40 15.92
N ASP A 322 -5.83 -11.02 14.64
CA ASP A 322 -6.88 -11.26 13.65
C ASP A 322 -6.97 -12.73 13.20
N TRP A 323 -5.89 -13.51 13.30
CA TRP A 323 -5.83 -14.93 12.85
C TRP A 323 -5.40 -15.91 13.93
N MET A 324 -4.88 -15.44 15.07
CA MET A 324 -4.58 -16.29 16.22
C MET A 324 -5.75 -17.18 16.68
N PRO A 325 -7.02 -16.73 16.70
CA PRO A 325 -8.14 -17.59 17.05
C PRO A 325 -8.37 -18.74 16.07
N GLU A 326 -8.07 -18.53 14.78
CA GLU A 326 -8.22 -19.55 13.75
C GLU A 326 -7.18 -20.67 13.94
N ILE A 327 -5.92 -20.30 14.20
CA ILE A 327 -4.88 -21.28 14.52
C ILE A 327 -5.22 -22.14 15.72
N THR A 328 -5.82 -21.55 16.77
CA THR A 328 -6.22 -22.34 17.93
C THR A 328 -7.29 -23.36 17.58
N ARG A 329 -8.24 -23.00 16.72
CA ARG A 329 -9.29 -23.92 16.25
C ARG A 329 -8.71 -25.01 15.36
N ASP A 330 -7.84 -24.66 14.42
CA ASP A 330 -7.18 -25.64 13.56
C ASP A 330 -6.36 -26.66 14.38
N ALA A 331 -5.72 -26.19 15.46
CA ALA A 331 -4.99 -27.05 16.39
C ALA A 331 -5.92 -27.96 17.20
N GLU A 332 -7.08 -27.45 17.64
CA GLU A 332 -8.12 -28.23 18.32
C GLU A 332 -8.72 -29.28 17.37
N ASP A 333 -9.11 -28.90 16.16
CA ASP A 333 -9.68 -29.80 15.14
C ASP A 333 -8.70 -30.93 14.80
N LYS A 334 -7.42 -30.58 14.61
CA LYS A 334 -6.36 -31.59 14.39
C LYS A 334 -6.21 -32.56 15.58
N TYR A 335 -6.38 -32.08 16.81
CA TYR A 335 -6.33 -32.95 18.00
C TYR A 335 -7.51 -33.94 18.03
N PHE A 336 -8.70 -33.52 17.61
CA PHE A 336 -9.88 -34.39 17.56
C PHE A 336 -9.87 -35.39 16.39
N ASP A 337 -9.24 -35.05 15.27
CA ASP A 337 -9.11 -35.97 14.11
C ASP A 337 -8.08 -37.10 14.35
N GLU A 338 -7.21 -36.95 15.36
CA GLU A 338 -6.17 -37.92 15.73
C GLU A 338 -6.63 -38.98 16.77
N ASP A 339 -7.85 -38.85 17.32
CA ASP A 339 -8.53 -39.80 18.24
C ASP A 339 -9.58 -40.68 17.52
#